data_AF-A0A2V8MK25-F1
#
_entry.id   AF-A0A2V8MK25-F1
#
_cell.length_a   1.000
_cell.length_b   1.000
_cell.length_c   1.000
_cell.angle_alpha   90.00
_cell.angle_beta   90.00
_cell.angle_gamma   90.00
#
_symmetry.space_group_name_H-M   'P 1'
#
loop_
_entity.id
_entity.type
_entity.pdbx_description
1 polymer ?
#
loop_
_entity_poly.entity_id
_entity_poly.type
_entity_poly.pdbx_seq_one_letter_code
_entity_poly.pdbx_strand_id
1 'polypeptide(L)'
;MEIGRILLGAHSAGTGEEGISLSCMFRLGGFHPSKVLQVGFREGGTMNRLILVTSLFIPVVAIGVGAALLRATGTQATVAHPLVTKAEYERWQKELSNWGRWGKDDELGTLNLITPAKRKQAAALVKDGISVSLASNESTEKEPDNPCPIEWSMLTATQSIAMDKVAFPCIHGAGHTHLDSFAHVFFDGKMWNGYSVAGVVTIERGAGKSSILTMKDGIVTRGVLYDIARLKGVPYLEPGTRIFPEDLEA
;
A
#
# COMPACT_ATOMS: atom_id res chain seq x y z
N MET A 1 -26.78 -5.79 -26.49
CA MET A 1 -25.69 -4.92 -26.00
C MET A 1 -24.39 -5.65 -26.30
N GLU A 2 -23.84 -5.42 -27.49
CA GLU A 2 -22.63 -6.11 -27.93
C GLU A 2 -21.41 -5.60 -27.17
N ILE A 3 -20.57 -6.52 -26.71
CA ILE A 3 -19.25 -6.20 -26.19
C ILE A 3 -18.27 -6.45 -27.33
N GLY A 4 -17.84 -5.36 -27.97
CA GLY A 4 -16.90 -5.41 -29.09
C GLY A 4 -15.59 -6.07 -28.68
N ARG A 5 -15.18 -7.11 -29.41
CA ARG A 5 -13.86 -7.72 -29.25
C ARG A 5 -12.79 -6.77 -29.79
N ILE A 6 -11.84 -6.36 -28.96
CA ILE A 6 -10.58 -5.78 -29.45
C ILE A 6 -9.65 -6.94 -29.81
N LEU A 7 -9.51 -7.23 -31.11
CA LEU A 7 -8.39 -8.04 -31.61
C LEU A 7 -7.17 -7.13 -31.83
N LEU A 8 -6.13 -7.32 -31.01
CA LEU A 8 -4.79 -6.83 -31.33
C LEU A 8 -4.05 -7.92 -32.12
N GLY A 9 -4.20 -7.88 -33.44
CA GLY A 9 -3.42 -8.70 -34.36
C GLY A 9 -2.12 -8.00 -34.72
N ALA A 10 -0.98 -8.54 -34.30
CA ALA A 10 0.31 -8.14 -34.85
C ALA A 10 0.53 -8.85 -36.20
N HIS A 11 0.91 -8.08 -37.23
CA HIS A 11 1.46 -8.63 -38.46
C HIS A 11 2.63 -7.79 -38.93
N SER A 12 3.69 -8.48 -39.34
CA SER A 12 4.90 -7.88 -39.91
C SER A 12 4.72 -7.70 -41.41
N ALA A 13 5.02 -6.50 -41.90
CA ALA A 13 5.37 -6.23 -43.29
C ALA A 13 6.36 -5.07 -43.29
N GLY A 14 7.48 -5.20 -44.01
CA GLY A 14 8.57 -4.24 -43.98
C GLY A 14 8.60 -3.28 -45.17
N THR A 15 9.62 -2.41 -45.15
CA THR A 15 10.18 -1.61 -46.27
C THR A 15 9.26 -0.57 -46.94
N GLY A 16 9.68 0.69 -46.93
CA GLY A 16 9.14 1.75 -47.77
C GLY A 16 9.07 3.10 -47.08
N GLU A 17 9.51 4.15 -47.76
CA GLU A 17 9.36 5.55 -47.33
C GLU A 17 7.94 6.10 -47.62
N GLU A 18 7.75 7.35 -47.22
CA GLU A 18 6.59 8.24 -47.45
C GLU A 18 5.39 8.08 -46.50
N GLY A 19 4.84 9.23 -46.10
CA GLY A 19 4.03 9.38 -44.89
C GLY A 19 2.53 9.50 -45.14
N ILE A 20 1.77 9.41 -44.04
CA ILE A 20 0.34 9.72 -44.01
C ILE A 20 0.08 10.74 -42.91
N SER A 21 -0.45 11.90 -43.30
CA SER A 21 -0.97 12.91 -42.38
C SER A 21 -2.35 12.50 -41.89
N LEU A 22 -2.58 12.49 -40.57
CA LEU A 22 -3.92 12.47 -39.99
C LEU A 22 -4.05 13.58 -38.94
N SER A 23 -4.62 14.71 -39.36
CA SER A 23 -5.01 15.79 -38.46
C SER A 23 -6.34 15.45 -37.78
N CYS A 24 -6.42 15.62 -36.46
CA CYS A 24 -7.69 15.62 -35.75
C CYS A 24 -7.77 16.88 -34.86
N MET A 25 -8.35 17.93 -35.41
CA MET A 25 -8.67 19.15 -34.65
C MET A 25 -9.85 18.89 -33.72
N PHE A 26 -9.67 19.14 -32.42
CA PHE A 26 -10.78 19.48 -31.54
C PHE A 26 -10.67 20.94 -31.09
N ARG A 27 -11.70 21.72 -31.40
CA ARG A 27 -11.78 23.16 -31.13
C ARG A 27 -13.05 23.50 -30.35
N LEU A 28 -12.94 23.48 -29.03
CA LEU A 28 -13.81 24.10 -28.05
C LEU A 28 -12.85 24.67 -26.99
N GLY A 29 -12.95 25.88 -26.44
CA GLY A 29 -13.99 26.91 -26.44
C GLY A 29 -13.66 27.73 -25.19
N GLY A 30 -13.23 28.99 -25.36
CA GLY A 30 -12.34 29.62 -24.37
C GLY A 30 -12.99 30.22 -23.12
N PHE A 31 -12.18 30.36 -22.05
CA PHE A 31 -12.36 31.37 -20.99
C PHE A 31 -10.99 31.94 -20.58
N HIS A 32 -10.97 33.16 -20.04
CA HIS A 32 -9.77 34.01 -19.91
C HIS A 32 -8.97 33.80 -18.59
N PRO A 33 -7.75 34.35 -18.45
CA PRO A 33 -6.70 33.80 -17.59
C PRO A 33 -6.65 34.40 -16.18
N SER A 34 -5.85 33.77 -15.30
CA SER A 34 -5.34 34.41 -14.08
C SER A 34 -3.95 33.89 -13.66
N LYS A 35 -2.94 34.73 -13.90
CA LYS A 35 -1.70 34.88 -13.11
C LYS A 35 -0.81 33.64 -12.92
N VAL A 36 0.13 33.44 -13.85
CA VAL A 36 1.40 32.74 -13.55
C VAL A 36 2.33 33.72 -12.82
N LEU A 37 2.77 33.37 -11.61
CA LEU A 37 3.79 34.12 -10.87
C LEU A 37 5.18 33.62 -11.27
N GLN A 38 5.90 34.42 -12.06
CA GLN A 38 7.27 34.12 -12.47
C GLN A 38 8.25 34.57 -11.38
N VAL A 39 8.82 33.63 -10.61
CA VAL A 39 9.89 33.90 -9.65
C VAL A 39 11.23 33.56 -10.29
N GLY A 40 11.96 34.59 -10.72
CA GLY A 40 13.34 34.44 -11.20
C GLY A 40 14.31 34.37 -10.03
N PHE A 41 15.12 33.31 -9.95
CA PHE A 41 16.28 33.28 -9.06
C PHE A 41 17.40 34.15 -9.64
N ARG A 42 18.09 34.88 -8.76
CA ARG A 42 19.27 35.69 -9.10
C ARG A 42 20.35 35.42 -8.06
N GLU A 43 21.46 34.85 -8.50
CA GLU A 43 22.60 34.51 -7.64
C GLU A 43 23.44 35.74 -7.27
N GLY A 44 24.19 35.62 -6.17
CA GLY A 44 25.36 36.44 -5.86
C GLY A 44 25.16 37.50 -4.76
N GLY A 45 26.03 37.48 -3.75
CA GLY A 45 26.12 38.56 -2.74
C GLY A 45 26.73 38.12 -1.42
N THR A 46 28.06 38.26 -1.26
CA THR A 46 28.80 37.91 -0.05
C THR A 46 28.55 38.86 1.14
N MET A 47 28.68 38.29 2.34
CA MET A 47 28.94 38.94 3.64
C MET A 47 29.45 40.39 3.61
N ASN A 48 28.88 41.24 4.47
CA ASN A 48 29.65 42.31 5.09
C ASN A 48 29.26 42.53 6.56
N ARG A 49 30.27 42.74 7.41
CA ARG A 49 30.11 43.03 8.84
C ARG A 49 29.65 44.47 9.05
N LEU A 50 28.82 44.72 10.06
CA LEU A 50 28.69 46.05 10.66
C LEU A 50 28.69 45.94 12.19
N ILE A 51 29.54 46.75 12.84
CA ILE A 51 29.68 46.84 14.30
C ILE A 51 29.16 48.22 14.71
N LEU A 52 28.22 48.29 15.67
CA LEU A 52 27.98 49.54 16.43
C LEU A 52 27.35 49.30 17.83
N VAL A 53 28.22 49.04 18.81
CA VAL A 53 28.38 49.79 20.07
C VAL A 53 27.13 50.39 20.77
N THR A 54 26.77 49.80 21.93
CA THR A 54 26.09 50.35 23.15
C THR A 54 24.71 51.03 23.03
N SER A 55 23.72 50.79 23.92
CA SER A 55 23.79 51.13 25.36
C SER A 55 22.74 50.41 26.23
N LEU A 56 22.96 50.39 27.56
CA LEU A 56 22.09 49.76 28.58
C LEU A 56 20.73 50.46 28.76
N PHE A 57 19.66 49.66 28.95
CA PHE A 57 18.41 49.92 29.70
C PHE A 57 17.46 48.68 29.50
N ILE A 58 16.71 48.09 30.45
CA ILE A 58 16.59 48.05 31.93
C ILE A 58 16.24 46.57 32.28
N PRO A 59 16.67 45.96 33.42
CA PRO A 59 16.30 44.58 33.78
C PRO A 59 14.85 44.44 34.29
N VAL A 60 14.40 43.18 34.50
CA VAL A 60 13.07 42.77 35.00
C VAL A 60 11.96 42.65 33.94
N VAL A 61 11.92 41.50 33.25
CA VAL A 61 10.82 40.51 33.39
C VAL A 61 11.43 39.12 33.24
N ALA A 62 11.69 38.46 34.36
CA ALA A 62 11.79 37.00 34.40
C ALA A 62 10.40 36.43 34.77
N ILE A 63 10.15 35.17 34.41
CA ILE A 63 8.92 34.41 34.71
C ILE A 63 7.71 34.85 33.84
N GLY A 64 7.39 34.07 32.80
CA GLY A 64 6.20 34.36 31.96
C GLY A 64 5.91 33.46 30.76
N VAL A 65 6.88 32.71 30.22
CA VAL A 65 6.67 31.82 29.06
C VAL A 65 7.26 30.43 29.30
N GLY A 66 6.65 29.69 30.21
CA GLY A 66 7.08 28.33 30.58
C GLY A 66 5.93 27.32 30.77
N ALA A 67 4.72 27.65 30.30
CA ALA A 67 3.49 26.92 30.63
C ALA A 67 2.52 26.80 29.44
N ALA A 68 2.91 26.07 28.38
CA ALA A 68 2.00 25.67 27.30
C ALA A 68 2.44 24.42 26.50
N LEU A 69 3.30 23.56 27.07
CA LEU A 69 3.69 22.28 26.45
C LEU A 69 3.69 21.10 27.43
N LEU A 70 2.73 21.06 28.35
CA LEU A 70 2.21 19.76 28.78
C LEU A 70 1.41 19.19 27.60
N ARG A 71 2.09 18.47 26.71
CA ARG A 71 1.41 17.39 25.98
C ARG A 71 0.85 16.48 27.05
N ALA A 72 -0.47 16.34 27.09
CA ALA A 72 -1.08 15.29 27.89
C ALA A 72 -0.59 13.95 27.32
N THR A 73 0.43 13.37 27.95
CA THR A 73 0.71 11.95 27.85
C THR A 73 -0.46 11.26 28.52
N GLY A 74 -1.55 11.09 27.75
CA GLY A 74 -2.72 10.37 28.18
C GLY A 74 -2.28 8.94 28.48
N THR A 75 -2.01 8.67 29.76
CA THR A 75 -1.64 7.35 30.25
C THR A 75 -2.89 6.49 30.20
N GLN A 76 -3.27 6.08 28.99
CA GLN A 76 -4.48 5.33 28.75
C GLN A 76 -4.33 3.98 29.46
N ALA A 77 -5.25 3.70 30.37
CA ALA A 77 -5.27 2.43 31.08
C ALA A 77 -5.51 1.31 30.06
N THR A 78 -4.43 0.67 29.62
CA THR A 78 -4.52 -0.55 28.84
C THR A 78 -5.14 -1.60 29.74
N VAL A 79 -6.32 -2.10 29.35
CA VAL A 79 -6.82 -3.35 29.91
C VAL A 79 -5.74 -4.40 29.62
N ALA A 80 -5.15 -4.96 30.66
CA ALA A 80 -4.03 -5.87 30.52
C ALA A 80 -4.53 -7.23 30.04
N HIS A 81 -4.75 -7.38 28.74
CA HIS A 81 -5.11 -8.67 28.15
C HIS A 81 -3.99 -9.68 28.43
N PRO A 82 -4.31 -10.85 29.03
CA PRO A 82 -3.30 -11.86 29.33
C PRO A 82 -2.64 -12.38 28.06
N LEU A 83 -1.42 -12.90 28.19
CA LEU A 83 -0.75 -13.60 27.10
C LEU A 83 -1.47 -14.92 26.83
N VAL A 84 -1.75 -15.21 25.55
CA VAL A 84 -2.31 -16.49 25.11
C VAL A 84 -1.32 -17.60 25.47
N THR A 85 -1.77 -18.60 26.23
CA THR A 85 -0.94 -19.75 26.57
C THR A 85 -0.82 -20.72 25.39
N LYS A 86 0.24 -21.53 25.38
CA LYS A 86 0.43 -22.58 24.37
C LYS A 86 -0.78 -23.52 24.27
N ALA A 87 -1.37 -23.92 25.40
CA ALA A 87 -2.52 -24.81 25.45
C ALA A 87 -3.80 -24.18 24.86
N GLU A 88 -4.01 -22.87 25.07
CA GLU A 88 -5.12 -22.14 24.43
C GLU A 88 -4.92 -22.02 22.93
N TYR A 89 -3.70 -21.71 22.48
CA TYR A 89 -3.37 -21.64 21.06
C TYR A 89 -3.57 -23.00 20.35
N GLU A 90 -3.07 -24.10 20.92
CA GLU A 90 -3.25 -25.46 20.39
C GLU A 90 -4.73 -25.91 20.37
N ARG A 91 -5.54 -25.43 21.32
CA ARG A 91 -6.98 -25.66 21.34
C ARG A 91 -7.68 -24.86 20.23
N TRP A 92 -7.37 -23.57 20.11
CA TRP A 92 -7.95 -22.68 19.09
C TRP A 92 -7.64 -23.10 17.65
N GLN A 93 -6.49 -23.72 17.37
CA GLN A 93 -6.22 -24.30 16.04
C GLN A 93 -7.28 -25.32 15.59
N LYS A 94 -7.94 -25.99 16.55
CA LYS A 94 -9.00 -26.98 16.30
C LYS A 94 -10.39 -26.34 16.33
N GLU A 95 -10.63 -25.47 17.31
CA GLU A 95 -11.94 -24.82 17.52
C GLU A 95 -12.24 -23.70 16.51
N LEU A 96 -11.23 -22.95 16.07
CA LEU A 96 -11.36 -21.73 15.25
C LEU A 96 -10.86 -21.94 13.81
N SER A 97 -11.18 -23.10 13.22
CA SER A 97 -10.80 -23.43 11.84
C SER A 97 -11.95 -23.25 10.85
N ASN A 98 -11.62 -22.78 9.63
CA ASN A 98 -12.52 -22.76 8.48
C ASN A 98 -12.16 -23.84 7.43
N TRP A 99 -11.27 -24.78 7.75
CA TRP A 99 -10.92 -25.88 6.82
C TRP A 99 -12.16 -26.72 6.47
N GLY A 100 -12.25 -27.18 5.23
CA GLY A 100 -13.41 -27.90 4.69
C GLY A 100 -14.65 -27.04 4.42
N ARG A 101 -14.75 -25.80 4.92
CA ARG A 101 -15.95 -24.95 4.81
C ARG A 101 -16.41 -24.70 3.36
N TRP A 102 -15.47 -24.62 2.43
CA TRP A 102 -15.72 -24.43 0.99
C TRP A 102 -15.35 -25.67 0.16
N GLY A 103 -15.22 -26.84 0.81
CA GLY A 103 -14.78 -28.09 0.22
C GLY A 103 -13.31 -28.41 0.52
N LYS A 104 -12.96 -29.70 0.43
CA LYS A 104 -11.62 -30.24 0.74
C LYS A 104 -10.51 -29.74 -0.19
N ASP A 105 -10.88 -29.29 -1.39
CA ASP A 105 -9.95 -28.87 -2.45
C ASP A 105 -9.88 -27.32 -2.57
N ASP A 106 -10.55 -26.58 -1.69
CA ASP A 106 -10.53 -25.11 -1.69
C ASP A 106 -9.13 -24.52 -1.40
N GLU A 107 -8.82 -23.45 -2.12
CA GLU A 107 -7.56 -22.68 -2.05
C GLU A 107 -7.81 -21.17 -1.91
N LEU A 108 -9.08 -20.73 -1.88
CA LEU A 108 -9.48 -19.31 -1.82
C LEU A 108 -9.89 -18.86 -0.41
N GLY A 109 -10.27 -19.79 0.47
CA GLY A 109 -10.66 -19.50 1.85
C GLY A 109 -11.76 -18.45 1.95
N THR A 110 -11.55 -17.41 2.76
CA THR A 110 -12.53 -16.34 2.98
C THR A 110 -12.84 -15.50 1.74
N LEU A 111 -12.02 -15.54 0.67
CA LEU A 111 -12.34 -14.89 -0.60
C LEU A 111 -13.59 -15.48 -1.27
N ASN A 112 -13.97 -16.72 -0.94
CA ASN A 112 -15.25 -17.32 -1.36
C ASN A 112 -16.49 -16.53 -0.87
N LEU A 113 -16.35 -15.67 0.16
CA LEU A 113 -17.42 -14.76 0.61
C LEU A 113 -17.63 -13.57 -0.35
N ILE A 114 -16.65 -13.29 -1.22
CA ILE A 114 -16.72 -12.23 -2.24
C ILE A 114 -17.45 -12.79 -3.47
N THR A 115 -18.77 -12.87 -3.36
CA THR A 115 -19.65 -13.30 -4.47
C THR A 115 -19.84 -12.19 -5.52
N PRO A 116 -20.36 -12.49 -6.73
CA PRO A 116 -20.76 -11.46 -7.69
C PRO A 116 -21.79 -10.46 -7.13
N ALA A 117 -22.67 -10.91 -6.23
CA ALA A 117 -23.59 -10.03 -5.52
C ALA A 117 -22.85 -9.09 -4.55
N LYS A 118 -21.83 -9.59 -3.84
CA LYS A 118 -20.98 -8.76 -2.96
C LYS A 118 -20.18 -7.72 -3.74
N ARG A 119 -19.63 -8.08 -4.91
CA ARG A 119 -18.98 -7.15 -5.86
C ARG A 119 -19.93 -6.01 -6.26
N LYS A 120 -21.18 -6.33 -6.65
CA LYS A 120 -22.20 -5.32 -6.98
C LYS A 120 -22.57 -4.42 -5.79
N GLN A 121 -22.73 -5.00 -4.59
CA GLN A 121 -22.98 -4.22 -3.37
C GLN A 121 -21.84 -3.26 -3.04
N ALA A 122 -20.59 -3.66 -3.25
CA ALA A 122 -19.43 -2.80 -3.05
C ALA A 122 -19.36 -1.66 -4.08
N ALA A 123 -19.57 -1.96 -5.37
CA ALA A 123 -19.59 -0.95 -6.43
C ALA A 123 -20.66 0.14 -6.20
N ALA A 124 -21.82 -0.25 -5.66
CA ALA A 124 -22.91 0.68 -5.31
C ALA A 124 -22.60 1.64 -4.14
N LEU A 125 -21.43 1.51 -3.47
CA LEU A 125 -20.98 2.45 -2.44
C LEU A 125 -20.25 3.67 -3.03
N VAL A 126 -19.81 3.61 -4.29
CA VAL A 126 -19.12 4.72 -4.97
C VAL A 126 -20.12 5.83 -5.26
N LYS A 127 -19.84 7.04 -4.74
CA LYS A 127 -20.66 8.25 -4.96
C LYS A 127 -19.92 9.30 -5.77
N ASP A 128 -18.73 9.67 -5.30
CA ASP A 128 -17.98 10.83 -5.81
C ASP A 128 -16.91 10.47 -6.85
N GLY A 129 -16.71 9.17 -7.14
CA GLY A 129 -15.71 8.69 -8.10
C GLY A 129 -14.24 8.88 -7.69
N ILE A 130 -13.97 9.36 -6.48
CA ILE A 130 -12.63 9.58 -5.95
C ILE A 130 -11.93 8.24 -5.69
N SER A 131 -10.73 8.08 -6.25
CA SER A 131 -9.82 6.97 -5.95
C SER A 131 -8.74 7.44 -4.97
N VAL A 132 -8.43 6.62 -3.97
CA VAL A 132 -7.32 6.82 -3.03
C VAL A 132 -6.43 5.58 -3.11
N SER A 133 -5.17 5.76 -3.50
CA SER A 133 -4.20 4.67 -3.47
C SER A 133 -3.88 4.31 -2.02
N LEU A 134 -3.84 3.00 -1.73
CA LEU A 134 -3.30 2.45 -0.48
C LEU A 134 -1.93 1.78 -0.70
N ALA A 135 -1.36 1.91 -1.90
CA ALA A 135 -0.03 1.40 -2.22
C ALA A 135 1.06 2.39 -1.81
N SER A 136 2.13 1.86 -1.22
CA SER A 136 3.44 2.49 -1.13
C SER A 136 4.01 2.77 -2.52
N ASN A 137 4.86 3.80 -2.64
CA ASN A 137 5.69 3.95 -3.82
C ASN A 137 6.81 2.91 -3.76
N GLU A 138 7.05 2.20 -4.86
CA GLU A 138 8.14 1.24 -4.93
C GLU A 138 9.50 1.94 -4.99
N SER A 139 10.49 1.39 -4.29
CA SER A 139 11.85 1.92 -4.22
C SER A 139 12.88 0.88 -4.64
N THR A 140 13.86 1.32 -5.43
CA THR A 140 15.09 0.58 -5.77
C THR A 140 16.16 0.69 -4.68
N GLU A 141 15.98 1.60 -3.72
CA GLU A 141 16.97 1.88 -2.69
C GLU A 141 16.75 1.03 -1.44
N LYS A 142 17.87 0.54 -0.88
CA LYS A 142 17.87 -0.28 0.33
C LYS A 142 17.91 0.59 1.58
N GLU A 143 16.87 0.50 2.39
CA GLU A 143 16.65 1.30 3.60
C GLU A 143 16.36 0.38 4.82
N PRO A 144 16.36 0.90 6.07
CA PRO A 144 16.10 0.09 7.25
C PRO A 144 14.70 -0.57 7.28
N ASP A 145 13.70 0.09 6.70
CA ASP A 145 12.33 -0.38 6.48
C ASP A 145 12.12 -1.01 5.09
N ASN A 146 12.99 -0.72 4.12
CA ASN A 146 13.07 -1.41 2.82
C ASN A 146 14.37 -2.25 2.65
N PRO A 147 14.52 -3.40 3.36
CA PRO A 147 15.76 -4.17 3.33
C PRO A 147 15.99 -4.98 2.03
N CYS A 148 14.97 -5.09 1.18
CA CYS A 148 14.96 -5.91 -0.05
C CYS A 148 14.19 -5.20 -1.18
N PRO A 149 14.70 -4.06 -1.70
CA PRO A 149 14.03 -3.24 -2.71
C PRO A 149 13.69 -3.98 -4.00
N ILE A 150 12.85 -3.35 -4.84
CA ILE A 150 12.59 -3.86 -6.20
C ILE A 150 13.85 -3.78 -7.07
N GLU A 151 14.01 -4.77 -7.95
CA GLU A 151 14.92 -4.67 -9.08
C GLU A 151 14.17 -4.06 -10.26
N TRP A 152 14.51 -2.83 -10.64
CA TRP A 152 14.01 -2.21 -11.87
C TRP A 152 15.14 -2.07 -12.89
N SER A 153 14.88 -2.51 -14.13
CA SER A 153 15.87 -2.47 -15.22
C SER A 153 15.18 -2.43 -16.58
N MET A 154 15.74 -1.69 -17.54
CA MET A 154 15.26 -1.72 -18.92
C MET A 154 15.72 -3.00 -19.63
N LEU A 155 14.78 -3.75 -20.20
CA LEU A 155 15.05 -4.85 -21.15
C LEU A 155 15.37 -4.31 -22.55
N THR A 156 14.83 -3.15 -22.90
CA THR A 156 15.10 -2.45 -24.16
C THR A 156 14.86 -0.96 -23.95
N ALA A 157 15.73 -0.11 -24.51
CA ALA A 157 15.54 1.33 -24.56
C ALA A 157 16.14 1.86 -25.88
N THR A 158 15.27 2.27 -26.81
CA THR A 158 15.64 2.81 -28.13
C THR A 158 14.77 4.03 -28.43
N GLN A 159 14.98 4.68 -29.57
CA GLN A 159 14.14 5.80 -30.02
C GLN A 159 12.68 5.40 -30.34
N SER A 160 12.39 4.11 -30.57
CA SER A 160 11.07 3.65 -31.04
C SER A 160 10.40 2.62 -30.12
N ILE A 161 11.12 2.06 -29.16
CA ILE A 161 10.60 1.09 -28.19
C ILE A 161 11.39 1.16 -26.88
N ALA A 162 10.64 1.12 -25.76
CA ALA A 162 11.14 0.92 -24.42
C ALA A 162 10.36 -0.23 -23.76
N MET A 163 11.05 -1.09 -23.02
CA MET A 163 10.49 -2.21 -22.26
C MET A 163 11.32 -2.41 -20.99
N ASP A 164 10.67 -2.64 -19.87
CA ASP A 164 11.30 -2.83 -18.57
C ASP A 164 11.01 -4.21 -17.94
N LYS A 165 11.81 -4.52 -16.91
CA LYS A 165 11.62 -5.60 -15.96
C LYS A 165 11.57 -4.94 -14.58
N VAL A 166 10.44 -5.11 -13.90
CA VAL A 166 10.33 -4.90 -12.45
C VAL A 166 10.26 -6.29 -11.81
N ALA A 167 11.14 -6.59 -10.87
CA ALA A 167 11.10 -7.80 -10.06
C ALA A 167 11.09 -7.45 -8.57
N PHE A 168 10.37 -8.25 -7.79
CA PHE A 168 10.30 -8.14 -6.33
C PHE A 168 11.06 -9.32 -5.73
N PRO A 169 12.33 -9.17 -5.31
CA PRO A 169 13.12 -10.26 -4.75
C PRO A 169 12.55 -10.75 -3.41
N CYS A 170 11.98 -9.83 -2.62
CA CYS A 170 11.19 -10.13 -1.42
C CYS A 170 9.91 -9.28 -1.41
N ILE A 171 8.77 -9.84 -1.84
CA ILE A 171 7.49 -9.08 -1.79
C ILE A 171 6.93 -8.94 -0.37
N HIS A 172 7.31 -9.82 0.55
CA HIS A 172 6.93 -9.76 1.97
C HIS A 172 7.94 -8.94 2.78
N GLY A 173 7.48 -7.83 3.37
CA GLY A 173 8.30 -6.90 4.15
C GLY A 173 7.60 -5.55 4.35
N ALA A 174 8.26 -4.61 5.03
CA ALA A 174 7.69 -3.28 5.28
C ALA A 174 7.80 -2.32 4.09
N GLY A 175 8.72 -2.56 3.14
CA GLY A 175 8.96 -1.71 1.98
C GLY A 175 7.92 -1.79 0.85
N HIS A 176 7.04 -2.80 0.86
CA HIS A 176 6.12 -3.08 -0.26
C HIS A 176 4.68 -3.29 0.24
N THR A 177 3.71 -2.77 -0.51
CA THR A 177 2.29 -3.08 -0.29
C THR A 177 1.96 -4.41 -0.94
N HIS A 178 1.65 -5.42 -0.13
CA HIS A 178 1.54 -6.80 -0.58
C HIS A 178 0.30 -7.53 0.00
N LEU A 179 0.06 -8.74 -0.52
CA LEU A 179 -0.92 -9.67 0.00
C LEU A 179 -0.23 -11.01 0.28
N ASP A 180 -0.31 -11.47 1.52
CA ASP A 180 0.16 -12.79 1.89
C ASP A 180 -0.86 -13.86 1.46
N SER A 181 -0.41 -14.83 0.68
CA SER A 181 -1.21 -16.00 0.31
C SER A 181 -1.26 -17.04 1.42
N PHE A 182 -2.20 -17.97 1.34
CA PHE A 182 -2.28 -19.12 2.27
C PHE A 182 -1.08 -20.09 2.21
N ALA A 183 -0.14 -19.88 1.28
CA ALA A 183 1.14 -20.57 1.22
C ALA A 183 2.28 -19.86 2.00
N HIS A 184 2.03 -18.68 2.58
CA HIS A 184 3.05 -17.86 3.26
C HIS A 184 3.40 -18.37 4.66
N VAL A 185 2.40 -18.62 5.50
CA VAL A 185 2.57 -19.09 6.88
C VAL A 185 1.72 -20.33 7.12
N PHE A 186 2.33 -21.34 7.75
CA PHE A 186 1.73 -22.64 8.05
C PHE A 186 2.17 -23.12 9.43
N PHE A 187 1.35 -23.97 10.07
CA PHE A 187 1.65 -24.55 11.38
C PHE A 187 1.80 -26.07 11.24
N ASP A 188 2.79 -26.66 11.93
CA ASP A 188 3.08 -28.12 11.90
C ASP A 188 3.13 -28.72 10.47
N GLY A 189 3.71 -27.98 9.52
CA GLY A 189 3.79 -28.37 8.12
C GLY A 189 2.45 -28.42 7.37
N LYS A 190 1.36 -27.87 7.95
CA LYS A 190 0.03 -27.78 7.35
C LYS A 190 -0.32 -26.35 6.95
N MET A 191 -0.54 -26.17 5.66
CA MET A 191 -1.08 -24.96 5.03
C MET A 191 -2.62 -24.94 5.17
N TRP A 192 -3.25 -23.93 4.57
CA TRP A 192 -4.70 -23.85 4.41
C TRP A 192 -5.32 -25.19 3.97
N ASN A 193 -6.52 -25.47 4.49
CA ASN A 193 -7.30 -26.68 4.20
C ASN A 193 -6.60 -28.02 4.52
N GLY A 194 -5.51 -28.00 5.29
CA GLY A 194 -4.76 -29.20 5.67
C GLY A 194 -3.78 -29.71 4.61
N TYR A 195 -3.54 -28.93 3.54
CA TYR A 195 -2.49 -29.25 2.56
C TYR A 195 -1.13 -29.38 3.25
N SER A 196 -0.40 -30.44 2.94
CA SER A 196 0.99 -30.60 3.38
C SER A 196 1.88 -29.60 2.67
N VAL A 197 2.75 -28.89 3.39
CA VAL A 197 3.78 -28.04 2.75
C VAL A 197 4.82 -28.87 2.01
N ALA A 198 5.16 -30.05 2.55
CA ALA A 198 6.20 -30.92 2.00
C ALA A 198 5.85 -31.37 0.56
N GLY A 199 6.70 -31.02 -0.40
CA GLY A 199 6.55 -31.32 -1.83
C GLY A 199 5.57 -30.42 -2.59
N VAL A 200 4.80 -29.59 -1.88
CA VAL A 200 3.79 -28.66 -2.44
C VAL A 200 4.35 -27.25 -2.58
N VAL A 201 5.17 -26.80 -1.63
CA VAL A 201 5.94 -25.55 -1.73
C VAL A 201 7.41 -25.92 -1.86
N THR A 202 8.06 -25.54 -2.97
CA THR A 202 9.51 -25.74 -3.19
C THR A 202 10.15 -24.50 -3.82
N ILE A 203 11.46 -24.34 -3.67
CA ILE A 203 12.19 -23.17 -4.21
C ILE A 203 12.10 -23.12 -5.74
N GLU A 204 12.12 -24.28 -6.39
CA GLU A 204 12.20 -24.43 -7.85
C GLU A 204 10.84 -24.26 -8.53
N ARG A 205 9.73 -24.45 -7.81
CA ARG A 205 8.36 -24.44 -8.37
C ARG A 205 7.41 -23.47 -7.67
N GLY A 206 7.85 -22.79 -6.61
CA GLY A 206 7.01 -21.96 -5.77
C GLY A 206 5.93 -22.79 -5.05
N ALA A 207 4.79 -22.17 -4.78
CA ALA A 207 3.64 -22.80 -4.14
C ALA A 207 2.69 -23.43 -5.18
N GLY A 208 2.65 -24.77 -5.22
CA GLY A 208 1.74 -25.54 -6.09
C GLY A 208 0.29 -25.62 -5.61
N LYS A 209 0.02 -25.17 -4.37
CA LYS A 209 -1.32 -25.00 -3.79
C LYS A 209 -1.37 -23.72 -2.96
N SER A 210 -2.56 -23.14 -2.81
CA SER A 210 -2.84 -22.00 -1.93
C SER A 210 -1.97 -20.76 -2.22
N SER A 211 -1.49 -20.65 -3.47
CA SER A 211 -0.59 -19.59 -3.93
C SER A 211 -1.33 -18.29 -4.21
N ILE A 212 -0.59 -17.18 -4.29
CA ILE A 212 -1.17 -15.86 -4.61
C ILE A 212 -1.89 -15.83 -5.98
N LEU A 213 -1.49 -16.71 -6.90
CA LEU A 213 -2.06 -16.80 -8.25
C LEU A 213 -3.52 -17.31 -8.26
N THR A 214 -4.01 -17.90 -7.17
CA THR A 214 -5.43 -18.26 -7.03
C THR A 214 -6.33 -17.01 -7.01
N MET A 215 -5.80 -15.86 -6.60
CA MET A 215 -6.51 -14.57 -6.51
C MET A 215 -6.64 -13.84 -7.87
N LYS A 216 -6.33 -14.50 -8.99
CA LYS A 216 -6.31 -13.95 -10.35
C LYS A 216 -7.56 -13.18 -10.81
N ASP A 217 -8.73 -13.44 -10.21
CA ASP A 217 -10.00 -12.80 -10.59
C ASP A 217 -10.26 -11.47 -9.86
N GLY A 218 -9.29 -11.02 -9.05
CA GLY A 218 -9.31 -9.73 -8.36
C GLY A 218 -10.19 -9.70 -7.10
N ILE A 219 -9.69 -8.97 -6.09
CA ILE A 219 -10.38 -8.74 -4.82
C ILE A 219 -11.17 -7.44 -4.94
N VAL A 220 -12.46 -7.55 -5.28
CA VAL A 220 -13.38 -6.41 -5.35
C VAL A 220 -14.50 -6.62 -4.33
N THR A 221 -14.47 -5.85 -3.25
CA THR A 221 -15.46 -5.94 -2.16
C THR A 221 -15.52 -4.62 -1.38
N ARG A 222 -16.41 -4.53 -0.40
CA ARG A 222 -16.47 -3.38 0.51
C ARG A 222 -15.24 -3.40 1.43
N GLY A 223 -14.37 -2.40 1.29
CA GLY A 223 -13.38 -2.04 2.32
C GLY A 223 -14.03 -1.26 3.48
N VAL A 224 -13.42 -1.35 4.66
CA VAL A 224 -13.75 -0.51 5.83
C VAL A 224 -12.43 -0.09 6.46
N LEU A 225 -12.22 1.20 6.65
CA LEU A 225 -11.03 1.75 7.30
C LEU A 225 -11.31 1.93 8.79
N TYR A 226 -10.47 1.31 9.63
CA TYR A 226 -10.45 1.52 11.07
C TYR A 226 -9.22 2.36 11.44
N ASP A 227 -9.44 3.63 11.80
CA ASP A 227 -8.38 4.55 12.20
C ASP A 227 -8.12 4.45 13.71
N ILE A 228 -7.36 3.41 14.09
CA ILE A 228 -7.11 3.07 15.50
C ILE A 228 -6.24 4.13 16.21
N ALA A 229 -5.34 4.79 15.49
CA ALA A 229 -4.54 5.89 16.05
C ALA A 229 -5.46 7.06 16.44
N ARG A 230 -6.38 7.46 15.56
CA ARG A 230 -7.38 8.50 15.84
C ARG A 230 -8.37 8.08 16.93
N LEU A 231 -8.82 6.82 16.94
CA LEU A 231 -9.68 6.29 18.01
C LEU A 231 -9.04 6.44 19.39
N LYS A 232 -7.73 6.13 19.50
CA LYS A 232 -6.94 6.29 20.73
C LYS A 232 -6.42 7.72 20.94
N GLY A 233 -6.78 8.68 20.08
CA GLY A 233 -6.43 10.10 20.21
C GLY A 233 -4.93 10.41 20.01
N VAL A 234 -4.18 9.55 19.34
CA VAL A 234 -2.73 9.65 19.14
C VAL A 234 -2.36 9.85 17.66
N PRO A 235 -1.23 10.50 17.33
CA PRO A 235 -0.81 10.69 15.95
C PRO A 235 -0.33 9.40 15.27
N TYR A 236 0.11 8.41 16.05
CA TYR A 236 0.51 7.07 15.62
C TYR A 236 0.48 6.12 16.82
N LEU A 237 0.56 4.80 16.57
CA LEU A 237 0.70 3.78 17.61
C LEU A 237 2.17 3.44 17.82
N GLU A 238 2.60 3.26 19.07
CA GLU A 238 3.97 2.81 19.38
C GLU A 238 4.19 1.34 18.94
N PRO A 239 5.41 0.96 18.51
CA PRO A 239 5.73 -0.43 18.18
C PRO A 239 5.39 -1.41 19.31
N GLY A 240 4.69 -2.50 18.97
CA GLY A 240 4.22 -3.49 19.94
C GLY A 240 2.89 -3.13 20.64
N THR A 241 2.31 -1.96 20.35
CA THR A 241 0.91 -1.65 20.74
C THR A 241 -0.03 -2.70 20.15
N ARG A 242 -0.78 -3.38 21.01
CA ARG A 242 -1.76 -4.39 20.60
C ARG A 242 -3.12 -3.74 20.31
N ILE A 243 -3.80 -4.27 19.30
CA ILE A 243 -5.16 -3.90 18.91
C ILE A 243 -6.06 -5.07 19.27
N PHE A 244 -7.18 -4.82 19.96
CA PHE A 244 -8.07 -5.85 20.48
C PHE A 244 -9.47 -5.77 19.85
N PRO A 245 -10.33 -6.80 19.99
CA PRO A 245 -11.70 -6.76 19.45
C PRO A 245 -12.49 -5.53 19.89
N GLU A 246 -12.29 -5.09 21.14
CA GLU A 246 -12.94 -3.90 21.72
C GLU A 246 -12.53 -2.60 21.00
N ASP A 247 -11.34 -2.54 20.39
CA ASP A 247 -10.92 -1.41 19.54
C ASP A 247 -11.60 -1.41 18.16
N LEU A 248 -12.14 -2.56 17.73
CA LEU A 248 -12.86 -2.73 16.46
C LEU A 248 -14.38 -2.61 16.61
N GLU A 249 -14.87 -2.70 17.85
CA GLU A 249 -16.30 -2.65 18.23
C GLU A 249 -16.72 -1.30 18.84
N ALA A 250 -15.78 -0.38 19.06
CA ALA A 250 -15.96 0.96 19.67
C ALA A 250 -16.72 1.99 18.79
#